data_AF-A0A352AB86-F1
#
_entry.id   AF-A0A352AB86-F1
#
_cell.length_a   1.000
_cell.length_b   1.000
_cell.length_c   1.000
_cell.angle_alpha   90.00
_cell.angle_beta   90.00
_cell.angle_gamma   90.00
#
_symmetry.space_group_name_H-M   'P 1'
#
loop_
_entity.id
_entity.type
_entity.pdbx_description
1 polymer ?
#
loop_
_entity_poly.entity_id
_entity_poly.type
_entity_poly.pdbx_seq_one_letter_code
_entity_poly.pdbx_strand_id
1 'polypeptide(L)'
;MLMVQTYIENLQEIQITREINTTVINISGRQRMLSQRMALLCVRLVCTQARSEREIWRNRLLDIVNLMEKCHQGLIYGDPSLNLPGITSPVIREMYFEPPLMVDQKVRQYIAKVRNLIEASEVDLTLENPYFCAIQKAASDELIDVLDAIVSQHEKESNAQLTILHKEQEYLYQKIATAAAVAQSQAQHLEKLLIDLKRSQLQVIHAEKMSSLGQLVAGVAHEINNPVNFIGSNLIFARQYAQDLLRILHLYTKHYPAPLPELQAEFDTAEIDFLYNDFPKLLNSMQMGVDRILNIVKTIKNFSRLDESEKQPVNLHDGIDSTLVILHHRLKNAGVEVVKEYREIPLVDGYAGQLNQVF
;
A
#
# COMPACT_ATOMS: atom_id res chain seq x y z
N MET A 1 -12.51 1.11 8.22
CA MET A 1 -13.04 0.22 9.29
C MET A 1 -14.56 0.31 9.39
N LEU A 2 -15.13 1.51 9.61
CA LEU A 2 -16.59 1.70 9.73
C LEU A 2 -17.41 1.15 8.54
N MET A 3 -17.06 1.48 7.28
CA MET A 3 -17.83 1.01 6.11
C MET A 3 -17.79 -0.51 5.90
N VAL A 4 -16.67 -1.17 6.23
CA VAL A 4 -16.56 -2.64 6.11
C VAL A 4 -17.42 -3.31 7.16
N GLN A 5 -17.47 -2.74 8.36
CA GLN A 5 -18.34 -3.23 9.43
C GLN A 5 -19.82 -3.06 9.07
N THR A 6 -20.21 -1.89 8.57
CA THR A 6 -21.58 -1.64 8.06
C THR A 6 -21.96 -2.60 6.93
N TYR A 7 -21.02 -2.95 6.04
CA TYR A 7 -21.25 -3.94 4.99
C TYR A 7 -21.52 -5.35 5.53
N ILE A 8 -20.77 -5.77 6.57
CA ILE A 8 -20.96 -7.06 7.24
C ILE A 8 -22.28 -7.11 8.01
N GLU A 9 -22.63 -6.02 8.70
CA GLU A 9 -23.91 -5.90 9.41
C GLU A 9 -25.09 -6.00 8.43
N ASN A 10 -25.01 -5.35 7.27
CA ASN A 10 -26.05 -5.42 6.24
C ASN A 10 -26.21 -6.85 5.67
N LEU A 11 -25.11 -7.60 5.49
CA LEU A 11 -25.16 -9.02 5.10
C LEU A 11 -25.94 -9.88 6.12
N GLN A 12 -25.72 -9.66 7.41
CA GLN A 12 -26.44 -10.37 8.46
C GLN A 12 -27.92 -9.98 8.47
N GLU A 13 -28.21 -8.69 8.28
CA GLU A 13 -29.59 -8.18 8.20
C GLU A 13 -30.35 -8.78 7.01
N ILE A 14 -29.72 -8.88 5.84
CA ILE A 14 -30.30 -9.54 4.65
C ILE A 14 -30.66 -10.99 4.97
N GLN A 15 -29.76 -11.73 5.61
CA GLN A 15 -29.98 -13.13 5.93
C GLN A 15 -31.15 -13.30 6.92
N ILE A 16 -31.15 -12.53 8.00
CA ILE A 16 -32.22 -12.55 9.01
C ILE A 16 -33.57 -12.18 8.38
N THR A 17 -33.61 -11.10 7.60
CA THR A 17 -34.82 -10.65 6.90
C THR A 17 -35.36 -11.73 5.97
N ARG A 18 -34.47 -12.40 5.22
CA ARG A 18 -34.85 -13.48 4.30
C ARG A 18 -35.44 -14.68 5.04
N GLU A 19 -34.84 -15.08 6.17
CA GLU A 19 -35.33 -16.20 6.99
C GLU A 19 -36.72 -15.90 7.57
N ILE A 20 -36.91 -14.69 8.12
CA ILE A 20 -38.21 -14.24 8.66
C ILE A 20 -39.27 -14.19 7.54
N ASN A 21 -38.97 -13.53 6.42
CA ASN A 21 -39.93 -13.39 5.32
C ASN A 21 -40.33 -14.74 4.73
N THR A 22 -39.39 -15.66 4.56
CA THR A 22 -39.66 -17.03 4.09
C THR A 22 -40.59 -17.76 5.06
N THR A 23 -40.38 -17.59 6.37
CA THR A 23 -41.21 -18.20 7.40
C THR A 23 -42.64 -17.66 7.37
N VAL A 24 -42.81 -16.34 7.27
CA VAL A 24 -44.12 -15.69 7.18
C VAL A 24 -44.88 -16.15 5.93
N ILE A 25 -44.25 -16.16 4.76
CA ILE A 25 -44.85 -16.63 3.50
C ILE A 25 -45.27 -18.10 3.61
N ASN A 26 -44.40 -18.96 4.14
CA ASN A 26 -44.70 -20.38 4.31
C ASN A 26 -45.88 -20.64 5.25
N ILE A 27 -45.95 -19.93 6.40
CA ILE A 27 -47.04 -20.10 7.36
C ILE A 27 -48.34 -19.49 6.83
N SER A 28 -48.27 -18.36 6.12
CA SER A 28 -49.42 -17.78 5.41
C SER A 28 -49.96 -18.73 4.34
N GLY A 29 -49.09 -19.29 3.48
CA GLY A 29 -49.47 -20.29 2.49
C GLY A 29 -50.00 -21.60 3.11
N ARG A 30 -49.51 -21.97 4.30
CA ARG A 30 -50.04 -23.12 5.05
C ARG A 30 -51.50 -22.93 5.42
N GLN A 31 -51.95 -21.70 5.70
CA GLN A 31 -53.36 -21.44 6.01
C GLN A 31 -54.29 -21.84 4.87
N ARG A 32 -53.89 -21.57 3.62
CA ARG A 32 -54.61 -22.01 2.43
C ARG A 32 -54.69 -23.53 2.35
N MET A 33 -53.57 -24.23 2.58
CA MET A 33 -53.57 -25.69 2.57
C MET A 33 -54.47 -26.27 3.69
N LEU A 34 -54.43 -25.68 4.88
CA LEU A 34 -55.25 -26.12 6.01
C LEU A 34 -56.74 -25.85 5.77
N SER A 35 -57.12 -24.73 5.14
CA SER A 35 -58.51 -24.43 4.79
C SER A 35 -59.10 -25.50 3.86
N GLN A 36 -58.37 -25.86 2.79
CA GLN A 36 -58.77 -26.93 1.87
C GLN A 36 -58.82 -28.30 2.56
N ARG A 37 -57.81 -28.61 3.38
CA ARG A 37 -57.75 -29.89 4.09
C ARG A 37 -58.90 -30.04 5.08
N MET A 38 -59.28 -28.97 5.78
CA MET A 38 -60.47 -28.97 6.64
C MET A 38 -61.74 -29.26 5.83
N ALA A 39 -61.93 -28.60 4.69
CA ALA A 39 -63.09 -28.84 3.83
C ALA A 39 -63.18 -30.30 3.37
N LEU A 40 -62.07 -30.89 2.94
CA LEU A 40 -61.98 -32.31 2.55
C LEU A 40 -62.33 -33.25 3.72
N LEU A 41 -61.82 -32.97 4.91
CA LEU A 41 -62.08 -33.79 6.09
C LEU A 41 -63.52 -33.64 6.60
N CYS A 42 -64.15 -32.47 6.41
CA CYS A 42 -65.57 -32.30 6.66
C CYS A 42 -66.41 -33.21 5.74
N VAL A 43 -66.02 -33.38 4.47
CA VAL A 43 -66.67 -34.36 3.57
C VAL A 43 -66.51 -35.77 4.12
N ARG A 44 -65.32 -36.14 4.58
CA ARG A 44 -65.07 -37.47 5.17
C ARG A 44 -65.91 -37.68 6.43
N LEU A 45 -66.01 -36.69 7.31
CA LEU A 45 -66.82 -36.76 8.53
C LEU A 45 -68.30 -37.01 8.21
N VAL A 46 -68.88 -36.22 7.29
CA VAL A 46 -70.30 -36.29 6.92
C VAL A 46 -70.64 -37.59 6.18
N CYS A 47 -69.79 -38.05 5.27
CA CYS A 47 -70.06 -39.25 4.46
C CYS A 47 -69.78 -40.57 5.19
N THR A 48 -69.08 -40.55 6.33
CA THR A 48 -68.78 -41.76 7.12
C THR A 48 -70.04 -42.21 7.87
N GLN A 49 -70.36 -43.50 7.87
CA GLN A 49 -71.54 -44.04 8.57
C GLN A 49 -71.22 -44.62 9.95
N ALA A 50 -70.01 -45.16 10.14
CA ALA A 50 -69.59 -45.76 11.41
C ALA A 50 -69.24 -44.69 12.44
N ARG A 51 -69.90 -44.72 13.61
CA ARG A 51 -69.67 -43.76 14.72
C ARG A 51 -68.21 -43.77 15.20
N SER A 52 -67.59 -44.94 15.30
CA SER A 52 -66.18 -45.08 15.69
C SER A 52 -65.23 -44.39 14.71
N GLU A 53 -65.55 -44.39 13.42
CA GLU A 53 -64.75 -43.72 12.39
C GLU A 53 -65.01 -42.21 12.36
N ARG A 54 -66.26 -41.77 12.60
CA ARG A 54 -66.59 -40.34 12.76
C ARG A 54 -65.80 -39.69 13.88
N GLU A 55 -65.63 -40.38 15.01
CA GLU A 55 -64.78 -39.90 16.12
C GLU A 55 -63.31 -39.70 15.70
N ILE A 56 -62.76 -40.58 14.86
CA ILE A 56 -61.41 -40.41 14.31
C ILE A 56 -61.33 -39.14 13.45
N TRP A 57 -62.35 -38.90 12.62
CA TRP A 57 -62.41 -37.70 11.78
C TRP A 57 -62.62 -36.42 12.59
N ARG A 58 -63.44 -36.44 13.64
CA ARG A 58 -63.61 -35.33 14.59
C ARG A 58 -62.28 -34.94 15.23
N ASN A 59 -61.55 -35.92 15.77
CA ASN A 59 -60.23 -35.68 16.38
C ASN A 59 -59.22 -35.10 15.38
N ARG A 60 -59.14 -35.67 14.17
CA ARG A 60 -58.25 -35.16 13.10
C ARG A 60 -58.61 -33.75 12.65
N LEU A 61 -59.91 -33.44 12.54
CA LEU A 61 -60.39 -32.10 12.21
C LEU A 61 -60.02 -31.11 13.31
N LEU A 62 -60.20 -31.50 14.57
CA LEU A 62 -59.87 -30.67 15.73
C LEU A 62 -58.38 -30.31 15.76
N ASP A 63 -57.49 -31.28 15.50
CA ASP A 63 -56.05 -31.04 15.40
C ASP A 63 -55.71 -30.01 14.32
N ILE A 64 -56.33 -30.11 13.15
CA ILE A 64 -56.08 -29.21 12.01
C ILE A 64 -56.67 -27.82 12.27
N VAL A 65 -57.84 -27.73 12.90
CA VAL A 65 -58.45 -26.47 13.31
C VAL A 65 -57.55 -25.76 14.32
N ASN A 66 -57.06 -26.47 15.34
CA ASN A 66 -56.17 -25.91 16.35
C ASN A 66 -54.84 -25.43 15.73
N LEU A 67 -54.31 -26.17 14.77
CA LEU A 67 -53.13 -25.77 14.01
C LEU A 67 -53.40 -24.51 13.17
N MET A 68 -54.54 -24.44 12.47
CA MET A 68 -54.94 -23.26 11.70
C MET A 68 -55.06 -22.03 12.61
N GLU A 69 -55.73 -22.18 13.75
CA GLU A 69 -55.90 -21.11 14.73
C GLU A 69 -54.55 -20.64 15.29
N LYS A 70 -53.65 -21.57 15.65
CA LYS A 70 -52.31 -21.23 16.12
C LYS A 70 -51.51 -20.46 15.06
N CYS A 71 -51.48 -20.95 13.82
CA CYS A 71 -50.80 -20.26 12.73
C CYS A 71 -51.39 -18.87 12.48
N HIS A 72 -52.71 -18.72 12.57
CA HIS A 72 -53.40 -17.44 12.37
C HIS A 72 -53.13 -16.43 13.48
N GLN A 73 -53.19 -16.84 14.73
CA GLN A 73 -52.81 -16.00 15.86
C GLN A 73 -51.32 -15.62 15.80
N GLY A 74 -50.45 -16.57 15.43
CA GLY A 74 -49.02 -16.31 15.28
C GLY A 74 -48.70 -15.30 14.17
N LEU A 75 -49.43 -15.32 13.04
CA LEU A 75 -49.27 -14.31 11.99
C LEU A 75 -49.72 -12.93 12.45
N ILE A 76 -50.80 -12.83 13.24
CA ILE A 76 -51.34 -11.55 13.71
C ILE A 76 -50.48 -10.94 14.83
N TYR A 77 -50.24 -11.72 15.89
CA TYR A 77 -49.67 -11.21 17.15
C TYR A 77 -48.19 -11.56 17.33
N GLY A 78 -47.65 -12.43 16.47
CA GLY A 78 -46.31 -13.00 16.62
C GLY A 78 -46.32 -14.30 17.42
N ASP A 79 -45.38 -15.17 17.09
CA ASP A 79 -45.11 -16.41 17.82
C ASP A 79 -43.61 -16.73 17.70
N PRO A 80 -42.81 -16.50 18.76
CA PRO A 80 -41.39 -16.81 18.77
C PRO A 80 -41.08 -18.28 18.49
N SER A 81 -41.97 -19.21 18.88
CA SER A 81 -41.78 -20.64 18.61
C SER A 81 -41.92 -21.01 17.14
N LEU A 82 -42.59 -20.15 16.36
CA LEU A 82 -42.76 -20.28 14.92
C LEU A 82 -41.89 -19.29 14.14
N ASN A 83 -41.01 -18.53 14.82
CA ASN A 83 -40.22 -17.46 14.23
C ASN A 83 -41.08 -16.42 13.46
N LEU A 84 -42.23 -16.06 14.05
CA LEU A 84 -43.17 -15.09 13.49
C LEU A 84 -43.11 -13.76 14.24
N PRO A 85 -42.86 -12.63 13.55
CA PRO A 85 -42.80 -11.31 14.18
C PRO A 85 -44.18 -10.69 14.45
N GLY A 86 -45.26 -11.29 13.95
CA GLY A 86 -46.59 -10.69 13.93
C GLY A 86 -46.79 -9.74 12.75
N ILE A 87 -47.95 -9.08 12.67
CA ILE A 87 -48.21 -8.10 11.60
C ILE A 87 -47.39 -6.84 11.85
N THR A 88 -46.41 -6.62 10.98
CA THR A 88 -45.57 -5.42 10.98
C THR A 88 -45.96 -4.43 9.88
N SER A 89 -46.49 -4.93 8.75
CA SER A 89 -46.88 -4.09 7.61
C SER A 89 -48.25 -3.43 7.82
N PRO A 90 -48.39 -2.10 7.63
CA PRO A 90 -49.67 -1.41 7.63
C PRO A 90 -50.65 -1.96 6.58
N VAL A 91 -50.16 -2.32 5.39
CA VAL A 91 -51.00 -2.84 4.31
C VAL A 91 -51.55 -4.21 4.68
N ILE A 92 -50.70 -5.10 5.19
CA ILE A 92 -51.13 -6.41 5.70
C ILE A 92 -52.14 -6.22 6.85
N ARG A 93 -51.91 -5.27 7.75
CA ARG A 93 -52.84 -4.96 8.85
C ARG A 93 -54.22 -4.56 8.33
N GLU A 94 -54.29 -3.68 7.34
CA GLU A 94 -55.54 -3.30 6.70
C GLU A 94 -56.23 -4.52 6.07
N MET A 95 -55.50 -5.38 5.36
CA MET A 95 -56.08 -6.60 4.78
C MET A 95 -56.69 -7.53 5.84
N TYR A 96 -56.08 -7.61 7.03
CA TYR A 96 -56.57 -8.44 8.12
C TYR A 96 -57.83 -7.90 8.81
N PHE A 97 -57.93 -6.58 8.99
CA PHE A 97 -58.93 -5.97 9.88
C PHE A 97 -59.93 -5.05 9.17
N GLU A 98 -59.67 -4.60 7.95
CA GLU A 98 -60.48 -3.62 7.23
C GLU A 98 -61.15 -4.20 5.96
N PRO A 99 -62.29 -3.64 5.51
CA PRO A 99 -62.91 -3.99 4.24
C PRO A 99 -62.00 -3.68 3.04
N PRO A 100 -62.06 -4.46 1.94
CA PRO A 100 -63.05 -5.50 1.66
C PRO A 100 -62.63 -6.92 2.12
N LEU A 101 -61.38 -7.12 2.56
CA LEU A 101 -60.82 -8.45 2.78
C LEU A 101 -61.18 -9.01 4.17
N MET A 102 -60.97 -8.23 5.24
CA MET A 102 -61.24 -8.63 6.63
C MET A 102 -60.80 -10.08 6.95
N VAL A 103 -59.53 -10.41 6.63
CA VAL A 103 -59.01 -11.80 6.70
C VAL A 103 -59.24 -12.42 8.06
N ASP A 104 -59.00 -11.70 9.16
CA ASP A 104 -59.16 -12.23 10.52
C ASP A 104 -60.60 -12.69 10.78
N GLN A 105 -61.56 -11.85 10.41
CA GLN A 105 -62.98 -12.15 10.58
C GLN A 105 -63.37 -13.40 9.77
N LYS A 106 -62.96 -13.48 8.49
CA LYS A 106 -63.29 -14.61 7.62
C LYS A 106 -62.67 -15.92 8.10
N VAL A 107 -61.40 -15.90 8.52
CA VAL A 107 -60.71 -17.08 9.05
C VAL A 107 -61.36 -17.55 10.35
N ARG A 108 -61.66 -16.65 11.29
CA ARG A 108 -62.34 -17.01 12.55
C ARG A 108 -63.74 -17.55 12.32
N GLN A 109 -64.51 -16.96 11.41
CA GLN A 109 -65.83 -17.46 11.03
C GLN A 109 -65.75 -18.85 10.40
N TYR A 110 -64.76 -19.10 9.55
CA TYR A 110 -64.52 -20.42 8.97
C TYR A 110 -64.18 -21.46 10.04
N ILE A 111 -63.25 -21.14 10.94
CA ILE A 111 -62.89 -22.00 12.09
C ILE A 111 -64.12 -22.31 12.96
N ALA A 112 -64.94 -21.30 13.27
CA ALA A 112 -66.15 -21.48 14.06
C ALA A 112 -67.16 -22.41 13.38
N LYS A 113 -67.37 -22.27 12.06
CA LYS A 113 -68.22 -23.18 11.28
C LYS A 113 -67.71 -24.62 11.34
N VAL A 114 -66.40 -24.83 11.20
CA VAL A 114 -65.79 -26.17 11.29
C VAL A 114 -65.98 -26.76 12.71
N ARG A 115 -65.77 -25.97 13.78
CA ARG A 115 -66.00 -26.43 15.16
C ARG A 115 -67.45 -26.83 15.41
N ASN A 116 -68.41 -26.02 14.95
CA ASN A 116 -69.83 -26.36 15.07
C ASN A 116 -70.18 -27.66 14.33
N LEU A 117 -69.53 -27.94 13.19
CA LEU A 117 -69.72 -29.21 12.49
C LEU A 117 -69.07 -30.39 13.23
N ILE A 118 -67.91 -30.20 13.89
CA ILE A 118 -67.29 -31.22 14.74
C ILE A 118 -68.21 -31.59 15.90
N GLU A 119 -68.86 -30.60 16.52
CA GLU A 119 -69.76 -30.77 17.67
C GLU A 119 -71.18 -31.23 17.28
N ALA A 120 -71.52 -31.23 16.00
CA ALA A 120 -72.85 -31.62 15.52
C ALA A 120 -73.19 -33.07 15.91
N SER A 121 -74.47 -33.29 16.25
CA SER A 121 -74.96 -34.62 16.61
C SER A 121 -74.89 -35.59 15.43
N GLU A 122 -74.89 -36.90 15.70
CA GLU A 122 -74.83 -37.92 14.65
C GLU A 122 -75.97 -37.81 13.61
N VAL A 123 -77.12 -37.28 14.04
CA VAL A 123 -78.31 -37.09 13.21
C VAL A 123 -78.16 -35.86 12.30
N ASP A 124 -77.42 -34.85 12.75
CA ASP A 124 -77.22 -33.59 12.02
C ASP A 124 -76.03 -33.64 11.04
N LEU A 125 -75.22 -34.70 11.07
CA LEU A 125 -74.09 -34.92 10.15
C LEU A 125 -74.59 -35.42 8.78
N THR A 126 -75.24 -34.53 8.03
CA THR A 126 -75.76 -34.77 6.68
C THR A 126 -75.16 -33.80 5.66
N LEU A 127 -75.28 -34.13 4.37
CA LEU A 127 -74.84 -33.25 3.28
C LEU A 127 -75.62 -31.93 3.20
N GLU A 128 -76.79 -31.86 3.87
CA GLU A 128 -77.63 -30.66 3.94
C GLU A 128 -77.31 -29.81 5.18
N ASN A 129 -76.37 -30.24 6.04
CA ASN A 129 -75.99 -29.49 7.22
C ASN A 129 -75.54 -28.06 6.84
N PRO A 130 -76.10 -27.00 7.46
CA PRO A 130 -75.82 -25.63 7.06
C PRO A 130 -74.36 -25.23 7.27
N TYR A 131 -73.68 -25.78 8.29
CA TYR A 131 -72.25 -25.56 8.50
C TYR A 131 -71.41 -26.27 7.43
N PHE A 132 -71.76 -27.50 7.06
CA PHE A 132 -71.09 -28.23 5.99
C PHE A 132 -71.16 -27.48 4.65
N CYS A 133 -72.36 -27.05 4.23
CA CYS A 133 -72.56 -26.28 3.00
C CYS A 133 -71.76 -24.96 3.02
N ALA A 134 -71.76 -24.25 4.15
CA ALA A 134 -71.02 -23.01 4.31
C ALA A 134 -69.49 -23.22 4.26
N ILE A 135 -68.98 -24.33 4.80
CA ILE A 135 -67.55 -24.69 4.75
C ILE A 135 -67.12 -24.98 3.31
N GLN A 136 -67.88 -25.80 2.56
CA GLN A 136 -67.54 -26.13 1.17
C GLN A 136 -67.52 -24.88 0.27
N LYS A 137 -68.51 -23.99 0.44
CA LYS A 137 -68.57 -22.73 -0.30
C LYS A 137 -67.41 -21.80 0.05
N ALA A 138 -67.13 -21.62 1.34
CA ALA A 138 -66.04 -20.75 1.78
C ALA A 138 -64.66 -21.28 1.34
N ALA A 139 -64.44 -22.58 1.38
CA ALA A 139 -63.20 -23.18 0.92
C ALA A 139 -63.03 -23.09 -0.61
N SER A 140 -64.10 -23.11 -1.38
CA SER A 140 -64.00 -23.09 -2.85
C SER A 140 -63.76 -21.69 -3.43
N ASP A 141 -64.35 -20.66 -2.81
CA ASP A 141 -64.29 -19.29 -3.35
C ASP A 141 -63.81 -18.29 -2.29
N GLU A 142 -64.64 -18.01 -1.29
CA GLU A 142 -64.53 -16.79 -0.48
C GLU A 142 -63.29 -16.69 0.41
N LEU A 143 -62.86 -17.80 1.02
CA LEU A 143 -61.71 -17.80 1.93
C LEU A 143 -60.39 -18.04 1.18
N ILE A 144 -60.40 -18.86 0.14
CA ILE A 144 -59.17 -19.17 -0.61
C ILE A 144 -58.65 -17.93 -1.33
N ASP A 145 -59.51 -17.13 -1.94
CA ASP A 145 -59.12 -15.89 -2.64
C ASP A 145 -58.49 -14.87 -1.67
N VAL A 146 -59.05 -14.76 -0.46
CA VAL A 146 -58.54 -13.85 0.58
C VAL A 146 -57.19 -14.33 1.13
N LEU A 147 -57.02 -15.65 1.30
CA LEU A 147 -55.75 -16.25 1.71
C LEU A 147 -54.69 -16.16 0.59
N ASP A 148 -55.08 -16.26 -0.68
CA ASP A 148 -54.16 -16.05 -1.80
C ASP A 148 -53.73 -14.58 -1.92
N ALA A 149 -54.65 -13.64 -1.69
CA ALA A 149 -54.33 -12.22 -1.68
C ALA A 149 -53.29 -11.88 -0.59
N ILE A 150 -53.44 -12.42 0.62
CA ILE A 150 -52.51 -12.13 1.72
C ILE A 150 -51.13 -12.75 1.49
N VAL A 151 -51.06 -13.96 0.94
CA VAL A 151 -49.80 -14.60 0.55
C VAL A 151 -49.09 -13.77 -0.52
N SER A 152 -49.82 -13.37 -1.57
CA SER A 152 -49.27 -12.55 -2.65
C SER A 152 -48.75 -11.20 -2.15
N GLN A 153 -49.43 -10.59 -1.18
CA GLN A 153 -48.96 -9.35 -0.58
C GLN A 153 -47.68 -9.55 0.25
N HIS A 154 -47.57 -10.64 1.03
CA HIS A 154 -46.33 -10.96 1.74
C HIS A 154 -45.15 -11.23 0.78
N GLU A 155 -45.39 -11.94 -0.32
CA GLU A 155 -44.37 -12.16 -1.35
C GLU A 155 -43.92 -10.85 -1.99
N LYS A 156 -44.87 -9.96 -2.29
CA LYS A 156 -44.60 -8.63 -2.86
C LYS A 156 -43.75 -7.76 -1.92
N GLU A 157 -44.13 -7.67 -0.64
CA GLU A 157 -43.39 -6.90 0.35
C GLU A 157 -41.99 -7.47 0.61
N SER A 158 -41.88 -8.80 0.72
CA SER A 158 -40.59 -9.49 0.87
C SER A 158 -39.65 -9.22 -0.29
N ASN A 159 -40.15 -9.34 -1.53
CA ASN A 159 -39.34 -9.09 -2.73
C ASN A 159 -38.91 -7.63 -2.83
N ALA A 160 -39.79 -6.69 -2.49
CA ALA A 160 -39.46 -5.26 -2.47
C ALA A 160 -38.38 -4.96 -1.43
N GLN A 161 -38.51 -5.49 -0.21
CA GLN A 161 -37.56 -5.28 0.87
C GLN A 161 -36.17 -5.85 0.54
N LEU A 162 -36.10 -7.10 0.04
CA LEU A 162 -34.85 -7.71 -0.39
C LEU A 162 -34.19 -6.95 -1.54
N THR A 163 -34.98 -6.41 -2.47
CA THR A 163 -34.45 -5.59 -3.58
C THR A 163 -33.79 -4.31 -3.07
N ILE A 164 -34.38 -3.66 -2.06
CA ILE A 164 -33.81 -2.44 -1.45
C ILE A 164 -32.49 -2.78 -0.76
N LEU A 165 -32.47 -3.82 0.08
CA LEU A 165 -31.27 -4.23 0.81
C LEU A 165 -30.12 -4.63 -0.14
N HIS A 166 -30.42 -5.38 -1.21
CA HIS A 166 -29.41 -5.73 -2.21
C HIS A 166 -28.83 -4.50 -2.92
N LYS A 167 -29.66 -3.52 -3.28
CA LYS A 167 -29.18 -2.27 -3.90
C LYS A 167 -28.27 -1.49 -2.96
N GLU A 168 -28.61 -1.44 -1.68
CA GLU A 168 -27.78 -0.79 -0.66
C GLU A 168 -26.44 -1.52 -0.49
N GLN A 169 -26.47 -2.85 -0.49
CA GLN A 169 -25.27 -3.68 -0.43
C GLN A 169 -24.34 -3.44 -1.64
N GLU A 170 -24.89 -3.42 -2.86
CA GLU A 170 -24.12 -3.13 -4.08
C GLU A 170 -23.48 -1.73 -4.01
N TYR A 171 -24.24 -0.73 -3.55
CA TYR A 171 -23.75 0.62 -3.38
C TYR A 171 -22.58 0.70 -2.39
N LEU A 172 -22.71 0.04 -1.23
CA LEU A 172 -21.65 -0.01 -0.22
C LEU A 172 -20.40 -0.73 -0.75
N TYR A 173 -20.57 -1.84 -1.47
CA TYR A 173 -19.47 -2.56 -2.10
C TYR A 173 -18.71 -1.68 -3.08
N GLN A 174 -19.41 -0.93 -3.94
CA GLN A 174 -18.78 -0.03 -4.90
C GLN A 174 -18.02 1.12 -4.21
N LYS A 175 -18.54 1.65 -3.11
CA LYS A 175 -17.83 2.63 -2.27
C LYS A 175 -16.55 2.06 -1.64
N ILE A 176 -16.60 0.83 -1.14
CA ILE A 176 -15.42 0.17 -0.56
C ILE A 176 -14.36 -0.08 -1.64
N ALA A 177 -14.76 -0.60 -2.79
CA ALA A 177 -13.86 -0.90 -3.90
C ALA A 177 -13.14 0.35 -4.44
N THR A 178 -13.88 1.45 -4.63
CA THR A 178 -13.32 2.73 -5.08
C THR A 178 -12.37 3.33 -4.04
N ALA A 179 -12.74 3.33 -2.75
CA ALA A 179 -11.87 3.81 -1.69
C ALA A 179 -10.57 2.98 -1.58
N ALA A 180 -10.66 1.66 -1.72
CA ALA A 180 -9.49 0.77 -1.73
C ALA A 180 -8.56 1.06 -2.92
N ALA A 181 -9.11 1.27 -4.12
CA ALA A 181 -8.32 1.62 -5.30
C ALA A 181 -7.59 2.96 -5.13
N VAL A 182 -8.27 3.98 -4.59
CA VAL A 182 -7.66 5.30 -4.30
C VAL A 182 -6.54 5.16 -3.26
N ALA A 183 -6.80 4.46 -2.16
CA ALA A 183 -5.80 4.24 -1.11
C ALA A 183 -4.55 3.51 -1.65
N GLN A 184 -4.74 2.50 -2.50
CA GLN A 184 -3.66 1.78 -3.13
C GLN A 184 -2.83 2.68 -4.05
N SER A 185 -3.48 3.50 -4.87
CA SER A 185 -2.80 4.45 -5.75
C SER A 185 -2.02 5.51 -4.94
N GLN A 186 -2.59 6.01 -3.84
CA GLN A 186 -1.92 6.97 -2.96
C GLN A 186 -0.70 6.35 -2.27
N ALA A 187 -0.80 5.09 -1.81
CA ALA A 187 0.31 4.38 -1.20
C ALA A 187 1.48 4.22 -2.18
N GLN A 188 1.21 3.82 -3.42
CA GLN A 188 2.23 3.70 -4.47
C GLN A 188 2.87 5.06 -4.82
N HIS A 189 2.06 6.12 -4.88
CA HIS A 189 2.59 7.47 -5.14
C HIS A 189 3.49 7.95 -4.00
N LEU A 190 3.09 7.71 -2.76
CA LEU A 190 3.86 8.07 -1.57
C LEU A 190 5.19 7.32 -1.50
N GLU A 191 5.19 6.03 -1.81
CA GLU A 191 6.42 5.23 -1.87
C GLU A 191 7.42 5.80 -2.88
N LYS A 192 6.94 6.18 -4.07
CA LYS A 192 7.78 6.83 -5.08
C LYS A 192 8.36 8.16 -4.58
N LEU A 193 7.53 9.01 -3.97
CA LEU A 193 7.98 10.29 -3.40
C LEU A 193 9.04 10.10 -2.31
N LEU A 194 8.92 9.06 -1.47
CA LEU A 194 9.92 8.76 -0.45
C LEU A 194 11.27 8.34 -1.06
N ILE A 195 11.24 7.54 -2.13
CA ILE A 195 12.46 7.14 -2.86
C ILE A 195 13.13 8.37 -3.47
N ASP A 196 12.36 9.21 -4.16
CA ASP A 196 12.87 10.43 -4.80
C ASP A 196 13.43 11.42 -3.76
N LEU A 197 12.73 11.61 -2.64
CA LEU A 197 13.19 12.45 -1.53
C LEU A 197 14.51 11.95 -0.96
N LYS A 198 14.65 10.64 -0.71
CA LYS A 198 15.88 10.04 -0.19
C LYS A 198 17.04 10.22 -1.15
N ARG A 199 16.80 10.08 -2.46
CA ARG A 199 17.82 10.31 -3.49
C ARG A 199 18.26 11.77 -3.52
N SER A 200 17.33 12.71 -3.45
CA SER A 200 17.63 14.15 -3.40
C SER A 200 18.43 14.52 -2.15
N GLN A 201 18.09 13.98 -0.98
CA GLN A 201 18.85 14.22 0.26
C GLN A 201 20.30 13.74 0.14
N LEU A 202 20.53 12.56 -0.43
CA LEU A 202 21.90 12.05 -0.63
C LEU A 202 22.71 12.94 -1.58
N GLN A 203 22.09 13.48 -2.62
CA GLN A 203 22.74 14.42 -3.54
C GLN A 203 23.14 15.72 -2.83
N VAL A 204 22.25 16.28 -2.01
CA VAL A 204 22.53 17.50 -1.23
C VAL A 204 23.68 17.27 -0.25
N ILE A 205 23.65 16.16 0.51
CA ILE A 205 24.72 15.81 1.46
C ILE A 205 26.06 15.63 0.73
N HIS A 206 26.06 14.99 -0.45
CA HIS A 206 27.28 14.82 -1.22
C HIS A 206 27.83 16.16 -1.73
N ALA A 207 26.96 17.03 -2.25
CA ALA A 207 27.34 18.37 -2.71
C ALA A 207 27.93 19.21 -1.56
N GLU A 208 27.30 19.19 -0.38
CA GLU A 208 27.80 19.92 0.80
C GLU A 208 29.18 19.41 1.25
N LYS A 209 29.39 18.09 1.25
CA LYS A 209 30.70 17.49 1.54
C LYS A 209 31.78 17.89 0.54
N MET A 210 31.45 17.90 -0.76
CA MET A 210 32.39 18.30 -1.81
C MET A 210 32.76 19.79 -1.69
N SER A 211 31.77 20.64 -1.41
CA SER A 211 32.00 22.08 -1.24
C SER A 211 32.89 22.38 -0.03
N SER A 212 32.60 21.74 1.11
CA SER A 212 33.41 21.87 2.32
C SER A 212 34.85 21.38 2.11
N LEU A 213 35.02 20.24 1.42
CA LEU A 213 36.33 19.72 1.05
C LEU A 213 37.07 20.67 0.09
N GLY A 214 36.36 21.25 -0.88
CA GLY A 214 36.86 22.24 -1.83
C GLY A 214 37.51 23.44 -1.15
N GLN A 215 36.79 24.04 -0.18
CA GLN A 215 37.27 25.19 0.59
C GLN A 215 38.47 24.85 1.47
N LEU A 216 38.42 23.74 2.20
CA LEU A 216 39.52 23.30 3.07
C LEU A 216 40.80 23.06 2.27
N VAL A 217 40.67 22.33 1.15
CA VAL A 217 41.80 22.01 0.30
C VAL A 217 42.39 23.26 -0.35
N ALA A 218 41.57 24.22 -0.78
CA ALA A 218 42.05 25.49 -1.33
C ALA A 218 42.86 26.30 -0.30
N GLY A 219 42.41 26.33 0.96
CA GLY A 219 43.13 26.97 2.07
C GLY A 219 44.48 26.30 2.35
N VAL A 220 44.48 24.98 2.55
CA VAL A 220 45.71 24.20 2.80
C VAL A 220 46.69 24.32 1.63
N ALA A 221 46.20 24.28 0.38
CA ALA A 221 47.03 24.46 -0.80
C ALA A 221 47.72 25.84 -0.82
N HIS A 222 47.02 26.89 -0.39
CA HIS A 222 47.62 28.22 -0.30
C HIS A 222 48.70 28.29 0.79
N GLU A 223 48.44 27.71 1.96
CA GLU A 223 49.38 27.71 3.08
C GLU A 223 50.63 26.88 2.82
N ILE A 224 50.55 25.80 2.03
CA ILE A 224 51.72 25.00 1.61
C ILE A 224 52.50 25.72 0.49
N ASN A 225 51.81 26.31 -0.49
CA ASN A 225 52.50 26.98 -1.61
C ASN A 225 53.40 28.13 -1.13
N ASN A 226 53.00 28.85 -0.08
CA ASN A 226 53.76 30.00 0.40
C ASN A 226 55.21 29.65 0.83
N PRO A 227 55.45 28.74 1.80
CA PRO A 227 56.80 28.35 2.18
C PRO A 227 57.56 27.62 1.07
N VAL A 228 56.87 26.82 0.24
CA VAL A 228 57.51 26.07 -0.85
C VAL A 228 58.04 27.01 -1.93
N ASN A 229 57.25 28.02 -2.32
CA ASN A 229 57.69 29.05 -3.25
C ASN A 229 58.85 29.87 -2.68
N PHE A 230 58.83 30.15 -1.37
CA PHE A 230 59.95 30.82 -0.69
C PHE A 230 61.23 29.98 -0.70
N ILE A 231 61.14 28.67 -0.44
CA ILE A 231 62.30 27.77 -0.51
C ILE A 231 62.82 27.68 -1.95
N GLY A 232 61.92 27.46 -2.92
CA GLY A 232 62.27 27.35 -4.33
C GLY A 232 62.96 28.58 -4.89
N SER A 233 62.43 29.77 -4.60
CA SER A 233 63.03 31.02 -5.07
C SER A 233 64.43 31.26 -4.48
N ASN A 234 64.62 30.95 -3.19
CA ASN A 234 65.94 31.05 -2.55
C ASN A 234 66.94 30.00 -3.07
N LEU A 235 66.49 28.80 -3.45
CA LEU A 235 67.36 27.77 -4.03
C LEU A 235 67.98 28.19 -5.37
N ILE A 236 67.30 29.04 -6.15
CA ILE A 236 67.85 29.60 -7.39
C ILE A 236 69.10 30.43 -7.07
N PHE A 237 69.01 31.33 -6.09
CA PHE A 237 70.16 32.14 -5.66
C PHE A 237 71.25 31.30 -4.99
N ALA A 238 70.87 30.34 -4.13
CA ALA A 238 71.84 29.45 -3.49
C ALA A 238 72.65 28.65 -4.52
N ARG A 239 72.02 28.20 -5.60
CA ARG A 239 72.68 27.53 -6.72
C ARG A 239 73.64 28.46 -7.47
N GLN A 240 73.25 29.70 -7.70
CA GLN A 240 74.12 30.69 -8.33
C GLN A 240 75.35 30.98 -7.47
N TYR A 241 75.16 31.21 -6.16
CA TYR A 241 76.26 31.43 -5.21
C TYR A 241 77.19 30.22 -5.13
N ALA A 242 76.63 29.01 -5.10
CA ALA A 242 77.41 27.77 -5.12
C ALA A 242 78.25 27.64 -6.40
N GLN A 243 77.68 27.92 -7.57
CA GLN A 243 78.40 27.88 -8.84
C GLN A 243 79.53 28.92 -8.90
N ASP A 244 79.29 30.15 -8.41
CA ASP A 244 80.31 31.20 -8.38
C ASP A 244 81.46 30.82 -7.43
N LEU A 245 81.16 30.31 -6.23
CA LEU A 245 82.16 29.85 -5.27
C LEU A 245 82.99 28.69 -5.81
N LEU A 246 82.34 27.66 -6.36
CA LEU A 246 83.03 26.52 -6.97
C LEU A 246 83.90 26.96 -8.15
N ARG A 247 83.42 27.89 -8.99
CA ARG A 247 84.20 28.44 -10.10
C ARG A 247 85.45 29.19 -9.60
N ILE A 248 85.34 30.00 -8.55
CA ILE A 248 86.49 30.70 -7.97
C ILE A 248 87.49 29.68 -7.41
N LEU A 249 87.01 28.68 -6.67
CA LEU A 249 87.85 27.63 -6.10
C LEU A 249 88.55 26.80 -7.18
N HIS A 250 87.86 26.51 -8.28
CA HIS A 250 88.45 25.84 -9.45
C HIS A 250 89.55 26.67 -10.11
N LEU A 251 89.33 27.98 -10.27
CA LEU A 251 90.36 28.88 -10.81
C LEU A 251 91.57 28.98 -9.88
N TYR A 252 91.33 29.04 -8.56
CA TYR A 252 92.40 29.06 -7.56
C TYR A 252 93.25 27.78 -7.62
N THR A 253 92.62 26.61 -7.51
CA THR A 253 93.30 25.29 -7.57
C THR A 253 94.03 25.09 -8.90
N LYS A 254 93.48 25.57 -10.02
CA LYS A 254 94.14 25.51 -11.34
C LYS A 254 95.40 26.36 -11.44
N HIS A 255 95.41 27.56 -10.87
CA HIS A 255 96.53 28.50 -11.01
C HIS A 255 97.56 28.42 -9.87
N TYR A 256 97.22 27.83 -8.73
CA TYR A 256 98.10 27.58 -7.60
C TYR A 256 98.07 26.09 -7.19
N PRO A 257 98.71 25.19 -7.96
CA PRO A 257 98.65 23.74 -7.73
C PRO A 257 99.48 23.27 -6.53
N ALA A 258 100.30 24.13 -5.93
CA ALA A 258 101.08 23.86 -4.73
C ALA A 258 100.76 24.93 -3.66
N PRO A 259 99.60 24.86 -3.00
CA PRO A 259 99.23 25.79 -1.95
C PRO A 259 100.10 25.61 -0.69
N LEU A 260 100.02 26.57 0.24
CA LEU A 260 100.69 26.48 1.54
C LEU A 260 100.21 25.22 2.29
N PRO A 261 101.08 24.53 3.08
CA PRO A 261 100.72 23.28 3.77
C PRO A 261 99.47 23.38 4.64
N GLU A 262 99.25 24.51 5.30
CA GLU A 262 98.06 24.78 6.10
C GLU A 262 96.78 24.78 5.24
N LEU A 263 96.84 25.34 4.04
CA LEU A 263 95.69 25.38 3.12
C LEU A 263 95.43 24.03 2.46
N GLN A 264 96.49 23.26 2.16
CA GLN A 264 96.35 21.90 1.65
C GLN A 264 95.66 20.99 2.68
N ALA A 265 96.04 21.11 3.96
CA ALA A 265 95.41 20.35 5.04
C ALA A 265 93.91 20.66 5.18
N GLU A 266 93.51 21.93 5.02
CA GLU A 266 92.10 22.34 5.02
C GLU A 266 91.35 21.84 3.77
N PHE A 267 91.98 21.84 2.59
CA PHE A 267 91.38 21.28 1.38
C PHE A 267 91.15 19.78 1.48
N ASP A 268 92.10 19.05 2.07
CA ASP A 268 91.97 17.61 2.31
C ASP A 268 90.90 17.34 3.38
N THR A 269 90.85 18.15 4.44
CA THR A 269 89.84 18.03 5.52
C THR A 269 88.42 18.33 5.02
N ALA A 270 88.27 19.32 4.15
CA ALA A 270 86.98 19.66 3.55
C ALA A 270 86.59 18.74 2.37
N GLU A 271 87.47 17.84 1.95
CA GLU A 271 87.29 16.96 0.80
C GLU A 271 86.81 17.74 -0.45
N ILE A 272 87.56 18.76 -0.85
CA ILE A 272 87.14 19.73 -1.89
C ILE A 272 86.69 19.07 -3.20
N ASP A 273 87.35 17.99 -3.64
CA ASP A 273 86.97 17.26 -4.86
C ASP A 273 85.59 16.60 -4.74
N PHE A 274 85.22 16.13 -3.54
CA PHE A 274 83.89 15.60 -3.27
C PHE A 274 82.86 16.72 -3.29
N LEU A 275 83.13 17.84 -2.59
CA LEU A 275 82.25 19.01 -2.56
C LEU A 275 81.96 19.57 -3.95
N TYR A 276 82.96 19.60 -4.84
CA TYR A 276 82.80 20.08 -6.21
C TYR A 276 81.73 19.30 -6.99
N ASN A 277 81.62 18.01 -6.70
CA ASN A 277 80.71 17.10 -7.39
C ASN A 277 79.37 16.95 -6.67
N ASP A 278 79.35 16.94 -5.34
CA ASP A 278 78.17 16.63 -4.55
C ASP A 278 77.30 17.86 -4.26
N PHE A 279 77.90 19.01 -3.98
CA PHE A 279 77.15 20.20 -3.60
C PHE A 279 76.15 20.66 -4.68
N PRO A 280 76.48 20.69 -5.98
CA PRO A 280 75.50 20.95 -7.04
C PRO A 280 74.39 19.89 -7.12
N LYS A 281 74.70 18.61 -6.86
CA LYS A 281 73.71 17.52 -6.86
C LYS A 281 72.73 17.66 -5.70
N LEU A 282 73.19 18.06 -4.51
CA LEU A 282 72.35 18.35 -3.36
C LEU A 282 71.35 19.48 -3.65
N LEU A 283 71.81 20.59 -4.21
CA LEU A 283 70.95 21.71 -4.59
C LEU A 283 69.91 21.32 -5.66
N ASN A 284 70.30 20.49 -6.63
CA ASN A 284 69.37 19.95 -7.62
C ASN A 284 68.34 19.00 -7.00
N SER A 285 68.74 18.15 -6.05
CA SER A 285 67.84 17.27 -5.31
C SER A 285 66.78 18.06 -4.53
N MET A 286 67.19 19.13 -3.84
CA MET A 286 66.25 20.01 -3.14
C MET A 286 65.27 20.71 -4.10
N GLN A 287 65.75 21.17 -5.26
CA GLN A 287 64.87 21.76 -6.28
C GLN A 287 63.84 20.75 -6.79
N MET A 288 64.25 19.52 -7.10
CA MET A 288 63.31 18.47 -7.51
C MET A 288 62.26 18.19 -6.42
N GLY A 289 62.64 18.27 -5.14
CA GLY A 289 61.72 18.17 -4.00
C GLY A 289 60.67 19.29 -3.99
N VAL A 290 61.11 20.55 -4.18
CA VAL A 290 60.23 21.72 -4.28
C VAL A 290 59.25 21.56 -5.45
N ASP A 291 59.75 21.24 -6.64
CA ASP A 291 58.94 21.08 -7.85
C ASP A 291 57.88 19.98 -7.67
N ARG A 292 58.25 18.89 -6.99
CA ARG A 292 57.32 17.81 -6.67
C ARG A 292 56.22 18.26 -5.72
N ILE A 293 56.54 19.03 -4.68
CA ILE A 293 55.53 19.55 -3.74
C ILE A 293 54.57 20.50 -4.47
N LEU A 294 55.07 21.40 -5.30
CA LEU A 294 54.25 22.30 -6.10
C LEU A 294 53.29 21.54 -7.03
N ASN A 295 53.77 20.47 -7.66
CA ASN A 295 52.93 19.62 -8.51
C ASN A 295 51.83 18.90 -7.72
N ILE A 296 52.15 18.38 -6.52
CA ILE A 296 51.15 17.74 -5.65
C ILE A 296 50.09 18.75 -5.22
N VAL A 297 50.49 19.93 -4.77
CA VAL A 297 49.57 20.99 -4.32
C VAL A 297 48.68 21.47 -5.47
N LYS A 298 49.25 21.62 -6.68
CA LYS A 298 48.50 21.96 -7.90
C LYS A 298 47.46 20.89 -8.25
N THR A 299 47.85 19.62 -8.16
CA THR A 299 46.94 18.48 -8.41
C THR A 299 45.78 18.47 -7.42
N ILE A 300 46.09 18.65 -6.14
CA ILE A 300 45.12 18.71 -5.04
C ILE A 300 44.14 19.89 -5.22
N LYS A 301 44.65 21.08 -5.59
CA LYS A 301 43.83 22.28 -5.86
C LYS A 301 42.91 22.10 -7.08
N ASN A 302 43.39 21.45 -8.12
CA ASN A 302 42.58 21.15 -9.31
C ASN A 302 41.48 20.12 -8.98
N PHE A 303 41.81 19.13 -8.15
CA PHE A 303 40.85 18.14 -7.66
C PHE A 303 39.84 18.71 -6.63
N SER A 304 40.08 19.89 -6.06
CA SER A 304 39.17 20.49 -5.09
C SER A 304 38.26 21.58 -5.67
N ARG A 305 38.59 22.08 -6.87
CA ARG A 305 37.79 23.06 -7.63
C ARG A 305 36.63 22.43 -8.43
N LEU A 306 36.21 21.22 -8.05
CA LEU A 306 35.21 20.43 -8.77
C LEU A 306 33.78 21.02 -8.72
N ASP A 307 33.57 22.11 -7.96
CA ASP A 307 32.29 22.83 -7.83
C ASP A 307 32.18 24.10 -8.69
N GLU A 308 33.15 24.43 -9.56
CA GLU A 308 32.93 25.47 -10.58
C GLU A 308 31.88 24.94 -11.59
N SER A 309 30.63 25.36 -11.36
CA SER A 309 29.37 24.96 -11.98
C SER A 309 29.23 25.29 -13.47
N GLU A 310 30.29 25.74 -14.13
CA GLU A 310 30.25 26.15 -15.53
C GLU A 310 30.85 25.09 -16.44
N LYS A 311 30.11 24.80 -17.50
CA LYS A 311 30.57 23.92 -18.58
C LYS A 311 31.71 24.63 -19.29
N GLN A 312 32.89 24.02 -19.28
CA GLN A 312 34.10 24.62 -19.85
C GLN A 312 34.80 23.60 -20.77
N PRO A 313 35.67 24.05 -21.68
CA PRO A 313 36.54 23.16 -22.45
C PRO A 313 37.50 22.43 -21.50
N VAL A 314 37.33 21.11 -21.34
CA VAL A 314 38.12 20.27 -20.45
C VAL A 314 39.12 19.44 -21.25
N ASN A 315 40.38 19.42 -20.79
CA ASN A 315 41.37 18.45 -21.24
C ASN A 315 41.24 17.17 -20.38
N LEU A 316 40.78 16.08 -21.00
CA LEU A 316 40.59 14.82 -20.27
C LEU A 316 41.91 14.20 -19.79
N HIS A 317 43.02 14.43 -20.50
CA HIS A 317 44.32 13.91 -20.09
C HIS A 317 44.77 14.54 -18.76
N ASP A 318 44.56 15.85 -18.59
CA ASP A 318 44.93 16.55 -17.35
C ASP A 318 44.14 16.00 -16.15
N GLY A 319 42.87 15.64 -16.36
CA GLY A 319 42.02 15.01 -15.36
C GLY A 319 42.53 13.62 -14.95
N ILE A 320 42.76 12.74 -15.92
CA ILE A 320 43.28 11.38 -15.69
C ILE A 320 44.66 11.43 -15.03
N ASP A 321 45.55 12.30 -15.51
CA ASP A 321 46.90 12.45 -14.95
C ASP A 321 46.87 12.95 -13.50
N SER A 322 45.96 13.87 -13.19
CA SER A 322 45.74 14.33 -11.81
C SER A 322 45.30 13.18 -10.90
N THR A 323 44.34 12.36 -11.33
CA THR A 323 43.89 11.18 -10.59
C THR A 323 45.03 10.17 -10.40
N LEU A 324 45.82 9.89 -11.43
CA LEU A 324 46.95 8.96 -11.36
C LEU A 324 48.05 9.45 -10.41
N VAL A 325 48.30 10.76 -10.32
CA VAL A 325 49.23 11.34 -9.34
C VAL A 325 48.75 11.09 -7.90
N ILE A 326 47.45 11.27 -7.63
CA ILE A 326 46.86 11.01 -6.31
C ILE A 326 46.95 9.51 -5.96
N LEU A 327 46.68 8.63 -6.93
CA LEU A 327 46.68 7.18 -6.73
C LEU A 327 48.09 6.55 -6.75
N HIS A 328 49.12 7.29 -7.15
CA HIS A 328 50.48 6.78 -7.38
C HIS A 328 51.01 5.92 -6.23
N HIS A 329 50.85 6.37 -4.98
CA HIS A 329 51.33 5.64 -3.81
C HIS A 329 50.58 4.31 -3.59
N ARG A 330 49.26 4.28 -3.85
CA ARG A 330 48.46 3.05 -3.74
C ARG A 330 48.81 2.05 -4.83
N LEU A 331 48.94 2.52 -6.07
CA LEU A 331 49.26 1.68 -7.23
C LEU A 331 50.66 1.07 -7.11
N LYS A 332 51.65 1.86 -6.69
CA LYS A 332 53.01 1.39 -6.46
C LYS A 332 53.09 0.31 -5.38
N ASN A 333 52.38 0.49 -4.26
CA ASN A 333 52.37 -0.49 -3.17
C ASN A 333 51.65 -1.78 -3.55
N ALA A 334 50.70 -1.72 -4.48
CA ALA A 334 50.01 -2.88 -5.04
C ALA A 334 50.81 -3.57 -6.18
N GLY A 335 51.99 -3.06 -6.55
CA GLY A 335 52.78 -3.59 -7.66
C GLY A 335 52.14 -3.40 -9.04
N VAL A 336 51.24 -2.42 -9.19
CA VAL A 336 50.52 -2.15 -10.44
C VAL A 336 51.34 -1.21 -11.32
N GLU A 337 51.61 -1.63 -12.56
CA GLU A 337 52.22 -0.80 -13.60
C GLU A 337 51.12 -0.06 -14.39
N VAL A 338 51.31 1.25 -14.59
CA VAL A 338 50.39 2.08 -15.36
C VAL A 338 51.07 2.47 -16.68
N VAL A 339 50.51 2.02 -17.80
CA VAL A 339 50.96 2.38 -19.14
C VAL A 339 49.99 3.42 -19.72
N LYS A 340 50.52 4.58 -20.14
CA LYS A 340 49.73 5.69 -20.70
C LYS A 340 49.81 5.69 -22.23
N GLU A 341 48.73 5.32 -22.90
CA GLU A 341 48.62 5.34 -24.37
C GLU A 341 47.58 6.39 -24.82
N TYR A 342 47.91 7.66 -24.61
CA TYR A 342 47.03 8.76 -24.99
C TYR A 342 47.10 9.06 -26.49
N ARG A 343 45.95 9.40 -27.08
CA ARG A 343 45.86 9.95 -28.44
C ARG A 343 45.60 11.45 -28.34
N GLU A 344 46.06 12.23 -29.31
CA GLU A 344 45.64 13.63 -29.45
C GLU A 344 44.12 13.72 -29.57
N ILE A 345 43.47 14.31 -28.57
CA ILE A 345 42.02 14.52 -28.53
C ILE A 345 41.72 16.00 -28.33
N PRO A 346 40.65 16.52 -28.96
CA PRO A 346 40.24 17.90 -28.75
C PRO A 346 39.74 18.11 -27.31
N LEU A 347 39.74 19.36 -26.86
CA LEU A 347 39.08 19.75 -25.61
C LEU A 347 37.59 19.39 -25.67
N VAL A 348 37.06 18.87 -24.57
CA VAL A 348 35.67 18.41 -24.48
C VAL A 348 34.89 19.35 -23.58
N ASP A 349 33.75 19.87 -24.07
CA ASP A 349 32.86 20.69 -23.25
C ASP A 349 32.21 19.85 -22.14
N GLY A 350 32.62 20.09 -20.90
CA GLY A 350 32.17 19.30 -19.77
C GLY A 350 32.40 19.97 -18.43
N TYR A 351 31.97 19.26 -17.38
CA TYR A 351 32.24 19.65 -16.01
C TYR A 351 33.49 18.90 -15.55
N ALA A 352 34.65 19.56 -15.54
CA ALA A 352 35.91 18.98 -15.08
C ALA A 352 35.75 18.33 -13.69
N GLY A 353 34.93 18.98 -12.86
CA GLY A 353 34.43 18.51 -11.58
C GLY A 353 33.95 17.06 -11.56
N GLN A 354 32.92 16.81 -12.35
CA GLN A 354 32.22 15.53 -12.40
C GLN A 354 33.04 14.47 -13.13
N LEU A 355 33.79 14.86 -14.16
CA LEU A 355 34.65 13.95 -14.92
C LEU A 355 35.77 13.38 -14.04
N ASN A 356 36.43 14.21 -13.23
CA ASN A 356 37.48 13.74 -12.32
C ASN A 356 36.95 12.87 -11.17
N GLN A 357 35.65 12.88 -10.86
CA GLN A 357 35.04 11.95 -9.89
C GLN A 357 34.79 10.56 -10.48
N VAL A 358 34.74 10.44 -11.82
CA VAL A 358 34.54 9.16 -12.52
C VAL A 358 35.87 8.45 -12.74
N PHE A 359 36.95 9.20 -13.00
CA PHE A 359 38.32 8.70 -13.14
C PHE A 359 38.88 8.21 -11.81
#